data_AF-A0A820XJZ8-F1
#
_entry.id   AF-A0A820XJZ8-F1
#
_cell.length_a   1.000
_cell.length_b   1.000
_cell.length_c   1.000
_cell.angle_alpha   90.00
_cell.angle_beta   90.00
_cell.angle_gamma   90.00
#
_symmetry.space_group_name_H-M   'P 1'
#
loop_
_entity.id
_entity.type
_entity.pdbx_description
1 polymer ?
#
loop_
_entity_poly.entity_id
_entity_poly.type
_entity_poly.pdbx_seq_one_letter_code
_entity_poly.pdbx_strand_id
1 'polypeptide(L)'
;TPVDLWPRLRGPTATRETRMEVVAWIAVCIFHCKLEGGFVHDWVVANQTARPPISIPPKQWVTRTNKIPCIDKGCIPSDLDCQLLIDRYFDIEHFLDEMHKYEIQTEVFRENWRYILLFDEDYPTGPFTMDLIEPHIAATHDRIDFDVNNLYVMRGFCTDLGQRVNLSHQPFLIDLEQIVQKIKQKQFSILRPLDDIMKFRRDKMIARGWIQIGEEQNYIPPPKNKSKDKFVVTEVPKSS
;
A
#
# COMPACT_ATOMS: atom_id res chain seq x y z
N THR A 1 20.45 4.38 -15.63
CA THR A 1 21.53 4.63 -14.64
C THR A 1 21.29 3.75 -13.44
N PRO A 2 22.28 3.02 -12.92
CA PRO A 2 22.12 2.33 -11.63
C PRO A 2 21.76 3.38 -10.57
N VAL A 3 20.70 3.11 -9.80
CA VAL A 3 20.26 4.00 -8.72
C VAL A 3 21.05 3.59 -7.48
N ASP A 4 21.84 4.51 -6.94
CA ASP A 4 22.53 4.26 -5.67
C ASP A 4 21.56 4.46 -4.50
N LEU A 5 21.24 3.35 -3.83
CA LEU A 5 20.31 3.31 -2.72
C LEU A 5 21.02 3.46 -1.36
N TRP A 6 22.34 3.31 -1.30
CA TRP A 6 23.09 3.36 -0.03
C TRP A 6 22.94 4.68 0.75
N PRO A 7 22.92 5.86 0.11
CA PRO A 7 22.70 7.13 0.82
C PRO A 7 21.35 7.22 1.52
N ARG A 8 20.35 6.42 1.11
CA ARG A 8 19.02 6.34 1.75
C ARG A 8 18.98 5.37 2.93
N LEU A 9 19.98 4.50 3.05
CA LEU A 9 20.03 3.44 4.06
C LEU A 9 20.96 3.77 5.22
N ARG A 10 22.00 4.58 4.97
CA ARG A 10 23.08 4.87 5.91
C ARG A 10 23.40 6.36 5.97
N GLY A 11 24.05 6.73 7.07
CA GLY A 11 24.53 8.08 7.31
C GLY A 11 23.52 8.97 8.04
N PRO A 12 23.88 10.23 8.31
CA PRO A 12 23.09 11.14 9.15
C PRO A 12 21.70 11.47 8.59
N THR A 13 21.50 11.27 7.29
CA THR A 13 20.25 11.54 6.58
C THR A 13 19.35 10.32 6.44
N ALA A 14 19.80 9.14 6.85
CA ALA A 14 18.99 7.93 6.77
C ALA A 14 17.86 7.99 7.81
N THR A 15 16.64 7.84 7.33
CA THR A 15 15.44 7.79 8.16
C THR A 15 14.70 6.48 7.93
N ARG A 16 13.66 6.25 8.73
CA ARG A 16 12.75 5.12 8.52
C ARG A 16 12.12 5.18 7.13
N GLU A 17 11.69 6.37 6.73
CA GLU A 17 11.01 6.62 5.46
C GLU A 17 11.94 6.43 4.26
N THR A 18 13.21 6.87 4.35
CA THR A 18 14.17 6.62 3.26
C THR A 18 14.52 5.14 3.13
N ARG A 19 14.47 4.37 4.21
CA ARG A 19 14.61 2.90 4.16
C ARG A 19 13.35 2.24 3.58
N MET A 20 12.15 2.73 3.94
CA MET A 20 10.90 2.30 3.30
C MET A 20 10.91 2.57 1.78
N GLU A 21 11.48 3.69 1.33
CA GLU A 21 11.65 3.97 -0.11
C GLU A 21 12.53 2.95 -0.82
N VAL A 22 13.57 2.44 -0.15
CA VAL A 22 14.41 1.38 -0.72
C VAL A 22 13.62 0.09 -0.87
N VAL A 23 12.88 -0.32 0.17
CA VAL A 23 12.01 -1.51 0.10
C VAL A 23 10.95 -1.35 -0.99
N ALA A 24 10.30 -0.18 -1.06
CA ALA A 24 9.33 0.17 -2.09
C ALA A 24 9.94 0.10 -3.49
N TRP A 25 11.15 0.66 -3.67
CA TRP A 25 11.85 0.64 -4.94
C TRP A 25 12.19 -0.79 -5.37
N ILE A 26 12.67 -1.64 -4.47
CA ILE A 26 12.96 -3.04 -4.77
C ILE A 26 11.68 -3.79 -5.14
N ALA A 27 10.63 -3.66 -4.34
CA ALA A 27 9.34 -4.29 -4.59
C ALA A 27 8.79 -3.91 -5.97
N VAL A 28 8.79 -2.63 -6.31
CA VAL A 28 8.25 -2.14 -7.59
C VAL A 28 9.19 -2.44 -8.76
N CYS A 29 10.46 -2.07 -8.67
CA CYS A 29 11.38 -2.08 -9.81
C CYS A 29 11.98 -3.46 -10.09
N ILE A 30 12.24 -4.27 -9.06
CA ILE A 30 12.82 -5.61 -9.20
C ILE A 30 11.71 -6.65 -9.24
N PHE A 31 10.77 -6.60 -8.30
CA PHE A 31 9.73 -7.64 -8.15
C PHE A 31 8.38 -7.29 -8.79
N HIS A 32 8.29 -6.15 -9.48
CA HIS A 32 7.09 -5.74 -10.23
C HIS A 32 5.82 -5.58 -9.39
N CYS A 33 5.95 -5.42 -8.07
CA CYS A 33 4.80 -5.14 -7.22
C CYS A 33 4.15 -3.81 -7.61
N LYS A 34 2.85 -3.70 -7.36
CA LYS A 34 2.13 -2.42 -7.41
C LYS A 34 1.98 -1.89 -5.98
N LEU A 35 2.61 -0.75 -5.70
CA LEU A 35 2.59 -0.11 -4.39
C LEU A 35 1.39 0.83 -4.28
N GLU A 36 0.60 0.70 -3.22
CA GLU A 36 -0.59 1.50 -2.96
C GLU A 36 -0.70 1.93 -1.49
N GLY A 37 -1.80 2.60 -1.13
CA GLY A 37 -2.16 2.84 0.27
C GLY A 37 -1.36 3.96 0.95
N GLY A 38 -1.11 3.75 2.25
CA GLY A 38 -0.60 4.75 3.19
C GLY A 38 0.67 5.45 2.73
N PHE A 39 1.66 4.66 2.35
CA PHE A 39 2.95 5.16 1.91
C PHE A 39 2.86 6.10 0.70
N VAL A 40 2.00 5.79 -0.26
CA VAL A 40 1.85 6.62 -1.46
C VAL A 40 1.29 7.99 -1.11
N HIS A 41 0.18 8.06 -0.36
CA HIS A 41 -0.42 9.35 -0.05
C HIS A 41 0.33 10.12 1.04
N ASP A 42 0.79 9.45 2.10
CA ASP A 42 1.43 10.12 3.24
C ASP A 42 2.87 10.54 2.90
N TRP A 43 3.67 9.64 2.32
CA TRP A 43 5.08 9.94 2.07
C TRP A 43 5.33 10.46 0.66
N VAL A 44 4.97 9.70 -0.38
CA VAL A 44 5.29 10.06 -1.77
C VAL A 44 4.64 11.38 -2.19
N VAL A 45 3.38 11.60 -1.80
CA VAL A 45 2.64 12.82 -2.18
C VAL A 45 2.76 13.94 -1.14
N ALA A 46 2.55 13.64 0.15
CA ALA A 46 2.45 14.66 1.18
C ALA A 46 3.77 14.93 1.94
N ASN A 47 4.80 14.10 1.75
CA ASN A 47 6.05 14.16 2.52
C ASN A 47 5.81 14.23 4.04
N GLN A 48 4.79 13.51 4.51
CA GLN A 48 4.41 13.46 5.92
C GLN A 48 5.24 12.42 6.66
N THR A 49 5.72 12.84 7.81
CA THR A 49 6.36 11.97 8.79
C THR A 49 5.74 12.22 10.15
N ALA A 50 5.30 11.17 10.81
CA ALA A 50 4.93 11.22 12.22
C ALA A 50 5.52 10.01 12.93
N ARG A 51 5.90 10.21 14.19
CA ARG A 51 6.50 9.18 15.04
C ARG A 51 5.92 9.31 16.44
N PRO A 52 5.87 8.22 17.22
CA PRO A 52 5.58 8.29 18.64
C PRO A 52 6.52 9.28 19.36
N PRO A 53 6.13 9.79 20.55
CA PRO A 53 6.98 10.67 21.34
C PRO A 53 8.40 10.11 21.51
N ILE A 54 9.41 10.98 21.54
CA ILE A 54 10.84 10.61 21.64
C ILE A 54 11.13 9.71 22.86
N SER A 55 10.30 9.80 23.91
CA SER A 55 10.38 8.94 25.09
C SER A 55 10.08 7.46 24.80
N ILE A 56 9.42 7.14 23.68
CA ILE A 56 9.10 5.78 23.26
C ILE A 56 10.15 5.33 22.22
N PRO A 57 11.07 4.42 22.59
CA PRO A 57 12.12 3.98 21.68
C PRO A 57 11.54 3.19 20.49
N PRO A 58 12.19 3.19 19.31
CA PRO A 58 11.66 2.58 18.09
C PRO A 58 11.25 1.11 18.22
N LYS A 59 12.00 0.33 19.01
CA LYS A 59 11.69 -1.06 19.30
C LYS A 59 10.30 -1.27 19.94
N GLN A 60 9.79 -0.26 20.65
CA GLN A 60 8.45 -0.29 21.26
C GLN A 60 7.34 0.16 20.30
N TRP A 61 7.67 0.55 19.07
CA TRP A 61 6.66 0.89 18.06
C TRP A 61 6.02 -0.36 17.46
N VAL A 62 6.50 -1.56 17.76
CA VAL A 62 5.89 -2.82 17.32
C VAL A 62 5.02 -3.39 18.44
N THR A 63 3.74 -3.60 18.14
CA THR A 63 2.84 -4.37 19.00
C THR A 63 2.73 -5.80 18.45
N ARG A 64 3.08 -6.79 19.29
CA ARG A 64 2.99 -8.22 18.96
C ARG A 64 1.76 -8.84 19.64
N THR A 65 0.59 -8.79 19.00
CA THR A 65 -0.61 -9.51 19.45
C THR A 65 -0.64 -10.92 18.85
N ASN A 66 0.33 -11.75 19.24
CA ASN A 66 0.41 -13.21 19.05
C ASN A 66 0.29 -13.85 17.65
N LYS A 67 0.11 -13.11 16.55
CA LYS A 67 0.28 -13.69 15.20
C LYS A 67 1.00 -12.78 14.21
N ILE A 68 0.64 -11.50 14.16
CA ILE A 68 1.17 -10.56 13.16
C ILE A 68 1.66 -9.28 13.85
N PRO A 69 2.87 -8.80 13.52
CA PRO A 69 3.36 -7.53 14.05
C PRO A 69 2.54 -6.36 13.49
N CYS A 70 2.25 -5.38 14.33
CA CYS A 70 1.61 -4.15 13.92
C CYS A 70 2.45 -2.96 14.37
N ILE A 71 2.71 -2.04 13.46
CA ILE A 71 3.34 -0.76 13.80
C ILE A 71 2.33 0.14 14.52
N ASP A 72 2.84 0.88 15.52
CA ASP A 72 2.15 1.94 16.24
C ASP A 72 1.48 2.89 15.25
N LYS A 73 0.20 3.19 15.48
CA LYS A 73 -0.61 3.97 14.54
C LYS A 73 -0.24 5.45 14.47
N GLY A 74 0.59 5.93 15.39
CA GLY A 74 1.25 7.23 15.36
C GLY A 74 2.45 7.29 14.43
N CYS A 75 2.96 6.16 13.92
CA CYS A 75 3.91 6.15 12.81
C CYS A 75 3.20 6.46 11.49
N ILE A 76 3.67 7.47 10.77
CA ILE A 76 3.19 7.86 9.44
C ILE A 76 4.41 8.06 8.53
N PRO A 77 4.46 7.41 7.35
CA PRO A 77 3.58 6.32 6.90
C PRO A 77 3.72 5.08 7.79
N SER A 78 2.68 4.26 7.97
CA SER A 78 2.77 3.09 8.86
C SER A 78 3.45 1.88 8.21
N ASP A 79 3.14 1.65 6.94
CA ASP A 79 3.35 0.39 6.23
C ASP A 79 3.44 0.62 4.72
N LEU A 80 3.93 -0.41 4.01
CA LEU A 80 3.92 -0.52 2.57
C LEU A 80 2.86 -1.54 2.13
N ASP A 81 1.86 -1.12 1.36
CA ASP A 81 0.86 -2.03 0.80
C ASP A 81 1.20 -2.36 -0.66
N CYS A 82 1.60 -3.60 -0.92
CA CYS A 82 2.00 -4.04 -2.26
C CYS A 82 1.10 -5.15 -2.78
N GLN A 83 0.55 -4.98 -3.97
CA GLN A 83 -0.13 -6.04 -4.69
C GLN A 83 0.87 -6.85 -5.52
N LEU A 84 0.82 -8.17 -5.36
CA LEU A 84 1.48 -9.12 -6.24
C LEU A 84 0.73 -9.21 -7.58
N LEU A 85 1.46 -9.48 -8.66
CA LEU A 85 0.86 -9.63 -9.99
C LEU A 85 0.37 -11.06 -10.24
N ILE A 86 -0.79 -11.21 -10.88
CA ILE A 86 -1.43 -12.52 -11.13
C ILE A 86 -0.66 -13.37 -12.14
N ASP A 87 0.07 -12.72 -13.05
CA ASP A 87 0.78 -13.35 -14.16
C ASP A 87 2.22 -13.71 -13.80
N ARG A 88 2.62 -13.57 -12.53
CA ARG A 88 3.99 -13.78 -12.08
C ARG A 88 4.06 -14.49 -10.73
N TYR A 89 4.97 -15.44 -10.65
CA TYR A 89 5.38 -16.01 -9.37
C TYR A 89 6.20 -14.97 -8.59
N PHE A 90 5.90 -14.82 -7.30
CA PHE A 90 6.69 -14.02 -6.39
C PHE A 90 7.58 -14.92 -5.55
N ASP A 91 8.89 -14.80 -5.75
CA ASP A 91 9.90 -15.53 -4.99
C ASP A 91 10.26 -14.73 -3.73
N ILE A 92 9.70 -15.15 -2.59
CA ILE A 92 9.93 -14.50 -1.30
C ILE A 92 11.39 -14.62 -0.85
N GLU A 93 12.06 -15.75 -1.13
CA GLU A 93 13.45 -15.94 -0.72
C GLU A 93 14.36 -15.00 -1.51
N HIS A 94 14.15 -14.88 -2.82
CA HIS A 94 14.88 -13.89 -3.62
C HIS A 94 14.60 -12.45 -3.16
N PHE A 95 13.35 -12.15 -2.77
CA PHE A 95 13.03 -10.84 -2.19
C PHE A 95 13.83 -10.55 -0.91
N LEU A 96 13.94 -11.52 -0.01
CA LEU A 96 14.71 -11.42 1.22
C LEU A 96 16.22 -11.29 0.94
N ASP A 97 16.74 -12.00 -0.06
CA ASP A 97 18.13 -11.87 -0.50
C ASP A 97 18.43 -10.44 -0.98
N GLU A 98 17.51 -9.81 -1.73
CA GLU A 98 17.66 -8.40 -2.11
C GLU A 98 17.63 -7.47 -0.89
N MET A 99 16.76 -7.71 0.10
CA MET A 99 16.77 -6.92 1.36
C MET A 99 18.11 -7.04 2.09
N HIS A 100 18.66 -8.25 2.17
CA HIS A 100 19.90 -8.52 2.86
C HIS A 100 21.10 -7.77 2.26
N LYS A 101 21.17 -7.64 0.92
CA LYS A 101 22.21 -6.85 0.23
C LYS A 101 22.27 -5.40 0.68
N TYR A 102 21.15 -4.86 1.17
CA TYR A 102 21.00 -3.48 1.62
C TYR A 102 21.02 -3.35 3.15
N GLU A 103 21.37 -4.41 3.88
CA GLU A 103 21.35 -4.44 5.35
C GLU A 103 19.98 -4.05 5.93
N ILE A 104 18.90 -4.46 5.26
CA ILE A 104 17.53 -4.34 5.77
C ILE A 104 17.19 -5.65 6.46
N GLN A 105 16.98 -5.58 7.78
CA GLN A 105 16.59 -6.74 8.57
C GLN A 105 15.12 -7.03 8.31
N THR A 106 14.75 -8.29 8.09
CA THR A 106 13.38 -8.67 7.73
C THR A 106 12.95 -9.94 8.46
N GLU A 107 11.76 -9.93 9.06
CA GLU A 107 11.06 -11.10 9.59
C GLU A 107 9.76 -11.31 8.77
N VAL A 108 9.49 -12.55 8.34
CA VAL A 108 8.34 -12.87 7.49
C VAL A 108 7.27 -13.61 8.28
N PHE A 109 6.04 -13.12 8.17
CA PHE A 109 4.83 -13.72 8.69
C PHE A 109 3.90 -14.05 7.53
N ARG A 110 3.15 -15.15 7.66
CA ARG A 110 2.25 -15.62 6.59
C ARG A 110 0.82 -15.78 7.11
N GLU A 111 -0.11 -15.16 6.40
CA GLU A 111 -1.54 -15.48 6.47
C GLU A 111 -1.96 -16.17 5.17
N ASN A 112 -3.17 -16.71 5.08
CA ASN A 112 -3.62 -17.43 3.87
C ASN A 112 -3.61 -16.59 2.59
N TRP A 113 -3.61 -15.25 2.73
CA TRP A 113 -3.99 -14.32 1.67
C TRP A 113 -2.98 -13.18 1.45
N ARG A 114 -1.95 -13.10 2.31
CA ARG A 114 -0.82 -12.16 2.17
C ARG A 114 0.42 -12.64 2.91
N TYR A 115 1.58 -12.09 2.57
CA TYR A 115 2.74 -12.08 3.45
C TYR A 115 2.76 -10.75 4.21
N ILE A 116 3.12 -10.78 5.50
CA ILE A 116 3.41 -9.58 6.28
C ILE A 116 4.88 -9.62 6.65
N LEU A 117 5.61 -8.60 6.24
CA LEU A 117 7.04 -8.47 6.50
C LEU A 117 7.24 -7.37 7.54
N LEU A 118 8.00 -7.67 8.59
CA LEU A 118 8.48 -6.68 9.55
C LEU A 118 9.93 -6.36 9.24
N PHE A 119 10.21 -5.09 8.99
CA PHE A 119 11.56 -4.61 8.73
C PHE A 119 12.12 -3.88 9.93
N ASP A 120 13.44 -4.04 10.13
CA ASP A 120 14.25 -3.12 10.92
C ASP A 120 13.75 -2.91 12.37
N GLU A 121 13.22 -3.95 13.01
CA GLU A 121 12.71 -3.91 14.41
C GLU A 121 13.73 -3.38 15.41
N ASP A 122 14.98 -3.80 15.25
CA ASP A 122 16.09 -3.38 16.11
C ASP A 122 16.97 -2.28 15.48
N TYR A 123 16.61 -1.76 14.31
CA TYR A 123 17.43 -0.76 13.63
C TYR A 123 17.15 0.65 14.18
N PRO A 124 18.18 1.53 14.32
CA PRO A 124 18.01 2.84 14.95
C PRO A 124 16.99 3.78 14.30
N THR A 125 16.75 3.66 12.99
CA THR A 125 15.76 4.48 12.30
C THR A 125 14.33 4.10 12.67
N GLY A 126 14.12 2.85 13.09
CA GLY A 126 12.85 2.31 13.55
C GLY A 126 12.13 1.41 12.54
N PRO A 127 11.21 0.58 13.05
CA PRO A 127 10.54 -0.48 12.30
C PRO A 127 9.46 0.02 11.35
N PHE A 128 9.20 -0.77 10.32
CA PHE A 128 8.01 -0.62 9.47
C PHE A 128 7.55 -1.99 8.98
N THR A 129 6.32 -2.08 8.46
CA THR A 129 5.78 -3.31 7.90
C THR A 129 5.51 -3.18 6.41
N MET A 130 5.44 -4.31 5.71
CA MET A 130 4.93 -4.41 4.35
C MET A 130 3.93 -5.55 4.26
N ASP A 131 2.82 -5.30 3.61
CA ASP A 131 1.88 -6.33 3.18
C ASP A 131 2.12 -6.65 1.71
N LEU A 132 2.41 -7.91 1.40
CA LEU A 132 2.40 -8.45 0.04
C LEU A 132 1.07 -9.19 -0.16
N ILE A 133 0.12 -8.51 -0.79
CA ILE A 133 -1.24 -8.97 -1.00
C ILE A 133 -1.28 -9.90 -2.22
N GLU A 134 -1.82 -11.10 -2.02
CA GLU A 134 -1.91 -12.11 -3.08
C GLU A 134 -2.87 -11.68 -4.20
N PRO A 135 -2.61 -12.04 -5.47
CA PRO A 135 -3.39 -11.56 -6.61
C PRO A 135 -4.86 -12.00 -6.57
N HIS A 136 -5.14 -13.19 -6.03
CA HIS A 136 -6.51 -13.72 -5.91
C HIS A 136 -7.39 -12.91 -4.95
N ILE A 137 -6.76 -12.12 -4.06
CA ILE A 137 -7.43 -11.22 -3.11
C ILE A 137 -7.58 -9.83 -3.72
N ALA A 138 -6.64 -9.40 -4.56
CA ALA A 138 -6.66 -8.09 -5.21
C ALA A 138 -7.99 -7.85 -5.96
N ALA A 139 -8.58 -8.89 -6.56
CA ALA A 139 -9.90 -8.83 -7.21
C ALA A 139 -11.06 -8.46 -6.25
N THR A 140 -10.89 -8.69 -4.95
CA THR A 140 -11.84 -8.28 -3.91
C THR A 140 -11.52 -6.89 -3.33
N HIS A 141 -10.31 -6.38 -3.59
CA HIS A 141 -9.83 -5.04 -3.21
C HIS A 141 -10.17 -3.95 -4.25
N ASP A 142 -11.04 -4.26 -5.23
CA ASP A 142 -11.56 -3.31 -6.23
C ASP A 142 -12.43 -2.19 -5.60
N ARG A 143 -12.60 -2.18 -4.27
CA ARG A 143 -13.31 -1.13 -3.54
C ARG A 143 -12.32 -0.22 -2.83
N ILE A 144 -12.48 1.08 -3.10
CA ILE A 144 -11.70 2.13 -2.48
C ILE A 144 -12.56 2.78 -1.41
N ASP A 145 -12.02 2.90 -0.21
CA ASP A 145 -12.71 3.53 0.92
C ASP A 145 -12.74 5.06 0.78
N PHE A 146 -11.58 5.65 0.45
CA PHE A 146 -11.35 7.08 0.34
C PHE A 146 -10.67 7.41 -0.98
N ASP A 147 -11.04 8.52 -1.61
CA ASP A 147 -10.41 9.02 -2.84
C ASP A 147 -8.88 9.14 -2.75
N VAL A 148 -8.37 9.55 -1.60
CA VAL A 148 -6.93 9.66 -1.32
C VAL A 148 -6.18 8.32 -1.27
N ASN A 149 -6.90 7.20 -1.15
CA ASN A 149 -6.34 5.84 -1.21
C ASN A 149 -6.42 5.24 -2.64
N ASN A 150 -6.76 6.06 -3.63
CA ASN A 150 -6.85 5.64 -5.02
C ASN A 150 -5.51 5.73 -5.77
N LEU A 151 -4.43 6.15 -5.13
CA LEU A 151 -3.13 6.29 -5.79
C LEU A 151 -2.30 5.01 -5.72
N TYR A 152 -1.51 4.77 -6.76
CA TYR A 152 -0.50 3.72 -6.77
C TYR A 152 0.74 4.13 -7.56
N VAL A 153 1.84 3.41 -7.31
CA VAL A 153 3.10 3.47 -8.07
C VAL A 153 3.39 2.08 -8.65
N MET A 154 3.89 2.04 -9.89
CA MET A 154 4.25 0.79 -10.56
C MET A 154 5.50 0.92 -11.42
N ARG A 155 6.10 -0.22 -11.78
CA ARG A 155 7.31 -0.27 -12.61
C ARG A 155 7.10 0.42 -13.95
N GLY A 156 8.13 1.16 -14.39
CA GLY A 156 8.12 1.89 -15.66
C GLY A 156 7.50 3.28 -15.56
N PHE A 157 6.79 3.57 -14.47
CA PHE A 157 6.12 4.84 -14.18
C PHE A 157 6.45 5.31 -12.76
N CYS A 158 7.68 5.07 -12.29
CA CYS A 158 8.08 5.37 -10.91
C CYS A 158 8.17 6.87 -10.60
N THR A 159 8.06 7.73 -11.62
CA THR A 159 7.96 9.19 -11.49
C THR A 159 6.52 9.70 -11.58
N ASP A 160 5.57 8.81 -11.84
CA ASP A 160 4.17 9.14 -12.07
C ASP A 160 3.28 8.46 -11.02
N LEU A 161 2.05 8.96 -10.89
CA LEU A 161 1.03 8.39 -10.01
C LEU A 161 -0.11 7.84 -10.86
N GLY A 162 -0.47 6.58 -10.62
CA GLY A 162 -1.63 5.95 -11.24
C GLY A 162 -2.86 6.00 -10.32
N GLN A 163 -4.06 5.92 -10.93
CA GLN A 163 -5.31 5.75 -10.20
C GLN A 163 -5.77 4.29 -10.24
N ARG A 164 -6.03 3.67 -9.08
CA ARG A 164 -6.48 2.26 -8.98
C ARG A 164 -7.85 2.08 -9.66
N VAL A 165 -8.69 3.09 -9.53
CA VAL A 165 -10.03 3.19 -10.12
C VAL A 165 -10.13 4.54 -10.82
N ASN A 166 -10.65 4.53 -12.04
CA ASN A 166 -10.90 5.78 -12.75
C ASN A 166 -12.14 6.48 -12.16
N LEU A 167 -11.91 7.64 -11.53
CA LEU A 167 -12.93 8.51 -10.94
C LEU A 167 -13.19 9.77 -11.78
N SER A 168 -12.71 9.82 -13.03
CA SER A 168 -12.86 10.97 -13.94
C SER A 168 -14.17 10.96 -14.73
N HIS A 169 -15.12 10.08 -14.38
CA HIS A 169 -16.39 9.93 -15.06
C HIS A 169 -17.56 9.96 -14.08
N GLN A 170 -18.65 10.61 -14.50
CA GLN A 170 -19.90 10.73 -13.75
C GLN A 170 -20.31 9.41 -13.05
N PRO A 171 -20.77 9.46 -11.78
CA PRO A 171 -21.05 10.66 -10.99
C PRO A 171 -19.81 11.29 -10.32
N PHE A 172 -18.62 10.74 -10.58
CA PHE A 172 -17.37 11.17 -9.96
C PHE A 172 -16.56 12.01 -10.95
N LEU A 173 -16.10 13.18 -10.54
CA LEU A 173 -15.24 14.03 -11.39
C LEU A 173 -13.97 14.37 -10.63
N ILE A 174 -13.34 13.32 -10.09
CA ILE A 174 -12.11 13.44 -9.30
C ILE A 174 -10.95 12.96 -10.16
N ASP A 175 -10.22 13.91 -10.72
CA ASP A 175 -8.97 13.64 -11.44
C ASP A 175 -7.78 13.46 -10.47
N LEU A 176 -6.62 13.11 -11.02
CA LEU A 176 -5.40 12.85 -10.26
C LEU A 176 -4.91 14.09 -9.49
N GLU A 177 -4.99 15.27 -10.10
CA GLU A 177 -4.53 16.53 -9.51
C GLU A 177 -5.38 16.90 -8.29
N GLN A 178 -6.69 16.69 -8.38
CA GLN A 178 -7.60 16.88 -7.26
C GLN A 178 -7.30 15.93 -6.10
N ILE A 179 -7.00 14.65 -6.37
CA ILE A 179 -6.61 13.70 -5.31
C ILE A 179 -5.32 14.18 -4.63
N VAL A 180 -4.32 14.57 -5.42
CA VAL A 180 -3.04 15.10 -4.89
C VAL A 180 -3.26 16.36 -4.06
N GLN A 181 -4.12 17.26 -4.52
CA GLN A 181 -4.44 18.49 -3.79
C GLN A 181 -5.16 18.19 -2.46
N LYS A 182 -6.13 17.29 -2.48
CA LYS A 182 -6.83 16.82 -1.28
C LYS A 182 -5.86 16.21 -0.27
N ILE A 183 -4.93 15.36 -0.72
CA ILE A 183 -3.88 14.79 0.12
C ILE A 183 -3.05 15.90 0.80
N LYS A 184 -2.59 16.89 0.02
CA LYS A 184 -1.80 18.03 0.53
C LYS A 184 -2.59 18.88 1.55
N GLN A 185 -3.91 18.96 1.38
CA GLN A 185 -4.82 19.69 2.28
C GLN A 185 -5.35 18.85 3.43
N LYS A 186 -4.94 17.57 3.55
CA LYS A 186 -5.52 16.59 4.48
C LYS A 186 -7.04 16.49 4.36
N GLN A 187 -7.56 16.51 3.15
CA GLN A 187 -8.99 16.33 2.86
C GLN A 187 -9.25 14.96 2.25
N PHE A 188 -10.40 14.37 2.52
CA PHE A 188 -10.81 13.11 1.89
C PHE A 188 -12.32 13.05 1.67
N SER A 189 -12.72 12.33 0.62
CA SER A 189 -14.12 11.97 0.38
C SER A 189 -14.30 10.46 0.56
N ILE A 190 -15.44 10.07 1.13
CA ILE A 190 -15.79 8.65 1.34
C ILE A 190 -16.43 8.12 0.06
N LEU A 191 -15.87 7.03 -0.49
CA LEU A 191 -16.31 6.41 -1.74
C LEU A 191 -17.08 5.09 -1.53
N ARG A 192 -17.43 4.76 -0.28
CA ARG A 192 -18.19 3.56 0.09
C ARG A 192 -19.23 3.85 1.19
N PRO A 193 -20.38 3.16 1.22
CA PRO A 193 -21.35 3.30 2.32
C PRO A 193 -20.73 3.07 3.70
N LEU A 194 -21.19 3.83 4.70
CA LEU A 194 -20.75 3.67 6.09
C LEU A 194 -21.31 2.40 6.73
N ASP A 195 -20.51 1.34 6.70
CA ASP A 195 -20.59 0.23 7.67
C ASP A 195 -19.70 0.51 8.90
N ASP A 196 -19.76 -0.35 9.92
CA ASP A 196 -19.00 -0.13 11.16
C ASP A 196 -17.48 -0.18 10.94
N ILE A 197 -17.02 -0.91 9.93
CA ILE A 197 -15.61 -0.94 9.52
C ILE A 197 -15.21 0.41 8.90
N MET A 198 -16.05 0.96 8.02
CA MET A 198 -15.83 2.26 7.41
C MET A 198 -15.88 3.40 8.43
N LYS A 199 -16.78 3.35 9.42
CA LYS A 199 -16.79 4.33 10.53
C LYS A 199 -15.48 4.29 11.30
N PHE A 200 -15.00 3.10 11.66
CA PHE A 200 -13.70 2.93 12.32
C PHE A 200 -12.55 3.51 11.48
N ARG A 201 -12.53 3.22 10.17
CA ARG A 201 -11.51 3.75 9.24
C ARG A 201 -11.58 5.28 9.10
N ARG A 202 -12.78 5.85 9.02
CA ARG A 202 -13.02 7.30 8.99
C ARG A 202 -12.50 7.95 10.27
N ASP A 203 -12.86 7.41 11.43
CA ASP A 203 -12.46 7.98 12.72
C ASP A 203 -10.94 7.94 12.89
N LYS A 204 -10.28 6.91 12.36
CA LYS A 204 -8.81 6.84 12.28
C LYS A 204 -8.22 7.95 11.39
N MET A 205 -8.83 8.25 10.25
CA MET A 205 -8.39 9.37 9.40
C MET A 205 -8.56 10.71 10.13
N ILE A 206 -9.72 10.95 10.74
CA ILE A 206 -10.01 12.18 11.49
C ILE A 206 -9.03 12.36 12.66
N ALA A 207 -8.74 11.30 13.41
CA ALA A 207 -7.76 11.33 14.51
C ALA A 207 -6.34 11.70 14.04
N ARG A 208 -6.02 11.50 12.76
CA ARG A 208 -4.76 11.88 12.11
C ARG A 208 -4.77 13.30 11.51
N GLY A 209 -5.85 14.05 11.77
CA GLY A 209 -6.04 15.43 11.30
C GLY A 209 -6.59 15.54 9.88
N TRP A 210 -7.17 14.47 9.34
CA TRP A 210 -7.86 14.53 8.06
C TRP A 210 -9.28 15.10 8.20
N ILE A 211 -9.71 15.87 7.21
CA ILE A 211 -11.01 16.53 7.13
C ILE A 211 -11.86 15.84 6.07
N GLN A 212 -12.99 15.27 6.49
CA GLN A 212 -13.95 14.74 5.53
C GLN A 212 -14.61 15.89 4.76
N ILE A 213 -14.68 15.76 3.44
CA ILE A 213 -15.35 16.70 2.55
C ILE A 213 -16.38 16.00 1.67
N GLY A 214 -17.48 16.71 1.38
CA GLY A 214 -18.59 16.19 0.60
C GLY A 214 -19.44 15.16 1.35
N GLU A 215 -20.50 14.71 0.69
CA GLU A 215 -21.37 13.65 1.18
C GLU A 215 -20.77 12.27 0.89
N GLU A 216 -21.28 11.26 1.60
CA GLU A 216 -20.94 9.86 1.34
C GLU A 216 -21.31 9.48 -0.09
N GLN A 217 -20.35 8.92 -0.80
CA GLN A 217 -20.53 8.51 -2.17
C GLN A 217 -20.45 6.99 -2.26
N ASN A 218 -21.38 6.36 -2.97
CA ASN A 218 -21.37 4.90 -3.18
C ASN A 218 -20.76 4.59 -4.55
N TYR A 219 -19.42 4.60 -4.63
CA TYR A 219 -18.74 4.18 -5.85
C TYR A 219 -18.84 2.66 -6.00
N ILE A 220 -19.47 2.22 -7.08
CA ILE A 220 -19.44 0.81 -7.51
C ILE A 220 -18.71 0.79 -8.84
N PRO A 221 -17.54 0.11 -8.94
CA PRO A 221 -16.85 -0.01 -10.21
C PRO A 221 -17.81 -0.58 -11.25
N PRO A 222 -17.91 0.00 -12.46
CA PRO A 222 -18.67 -0.64 -13.52
C PRO A 222 -18.07 -2.03 -13.74
N PRO A 223 -18.90 -3.06 -13.99
CA PRO A 223 -18.37 -4.37 -14.33
C PRO A 223 -17.40 -4.18 -15.49
N LYS A 224 -16.15 -4.63 -15.34
CA LYS A 224 -15.15 -4.60 -16.43
C LYS A 224 -15.85 -5.15 -17.65
N ASN A 225 -16.02 -4.31 -18.68
CA ASN A 225 -16.73 -4.68 -19.89
C ASN A 225 -16.26 -6.07 -20.28
N LYS A 226 -17.19 -7.02 -20.33
CA LYS A 226 -16.92 -8.40 -20.73
C LYS A 226 -16.07 -8.32 -22.00
N SER A 227 -14.76 -8.58 -21.89
CA SER A 227 -14.10 -9.29 -22.96
C SER A 227 -15.00 -10.49 -23.22
N LYS A 228 -15.21 -10.82 -24.49
CA LYS A 228 -16.06 -11.94 -24.90
C LYS A 228 -15.45 -13.28 -24.51
N ASP A 229 -14.94 -13.42 -23.30
CA ASP A 229 -14.50 -14.67 -22.72
C ASP A 229 -15.75 -15.36 -22.19
N LYS A 230 -16.56 -15.82 -23.14
CA LYS A 230 -17.51 -16.89 -22.88
C LYS A 230 -16.64 -18.09 -22.50
N PHE A 231 -16.80 -18.59 -21.28
CA PHE A 231 -16.44 -19.98 -21.01
C PHE A 231 -17.17 -20.83 -22.03
N VAL A 232 -16.46 -21.35 -23.03
CA VAL A 232 -16.97 -22.40 -23.89
C VAL A 232 -16.82 -23.67 -23.07
N VAL A 233 -17.90 -24.05 -22.39
CA VAL A 233 -18.04 -25.41 -21.86
C VAL A 233 -18.25 -26.29 -23.08
N THR A 234 -17.16 -26.84 -23.61
CA THR A 234 -17.24 -27.89 -24.63
C THR A 234 -17.64 -29.17 -23.90
N GLU A 235 -18.88 -29.61 -24.05
CA GLU A 235 -19.29 -30.92 -23.57
C GLU A 235 -18.44 -31.97 -24.27
N VAL A 236 -17.69 -32.76 -23.50
CA VAL A 236 -16.95 -33.91 -24.03
C VAL A 236 -18.00 -34.96 -24.40
N PRO A 237 -18.07 -35.41 -25.66
CA PRO A 237 -19.03 -36.44 -26.06
C PRO A 237 -18.81 -37.68 -25.20
N LYS A 238 -19.89 -38.16 -24.57
CA LYS A 238 -19.86 -39.46 -23.89
C LYS A 238 -19.57 -40.51 -24.96
N SER A 239 -18.42 -41.19 -24.83
CA SER A 239 -18.10 -42.37 -25.61
C SER A 239 -19.17 -43.43 -25.35
N SER A 240 -19.96 -43.71 -26.37
CA SER A 240 -20.91 -44.82 -26.46
C SER A 240 -20.18 -46.16 -26.57
#